data_AF-A0A3A4W596-F1
#
_entry.id   AF-A0A3A4W596-F1
#
_cell.length_a   1.000
_cell.length_b   1.000
_cell.length_c   1.000
_cell.angle_alpha   90.00
_cell.angle_beta   90.00
_cell.angle_gamma   90.00
#
_symmetry.space_group_name_H-M   'P 1'
#
loop_
_entity.id
_entity.type
_entity.pdbx_description
1 polymer ?
#
loop_
_entity_poly.entity_id
_entity_poly.type
_entity_poly.pdbx_seq_one_letter_code
_entity_poly.pdbx_strand_id
1 'polypeptide(L)'
;MIKYITNASGDWVTKDIAPLKNQLLSTKSVRADTAIAVDSNDKVHIAFFEASENITDADGGDLRYATNASGVWELTTIDNDGKVGEYCSMAIDSRDKLHISYYDKDNSDLKYASNVSGTWVISTVDMEGSSGSHSAIAVDSRDKVHISYYDFSDNGLLKYATNTTGAWVVTWVDTDYSFSSTGRNTSLALDTSDRVHIAYYGMPQGSGEAIVKYANNVPPVFNISGVWYYSTFNNIGYGCPADADETGTFTGTQTGNVISGRMTAEQYVGAGRAGGTTYNISSTFPENGGVTKMNVSFDIYSDSSGSGKVSWFWWHPTGIISCSGKGDVSLTKVSQ
;
A
#
# COMPACT_ATOMS: atom_id res chain seq x y z
N MET A 1 -29.95 7.88 13.92
CA MET A 1 -29.55 8.60 15.15
C MET A 1 -28.04 8.47 15.26
N ILE A 2 -27.32 9.60 15.27
CA ILE A 2 -25.85 9.60 15.39
C ILE A 2 -25.49 9.72 16.87
N LYS A 3 -24.61 8.83 17.32
CA LYS A 3 -24.08 8.80 18.69
C LYS A 3 -22.58 8.93 18.63
N TYR A 4 -21.99 9.64 19.59
CA TYR A 4 -20.55 9.62 19.82
C TYR A 4 -20.27 9.31 21.28
N ILE A 5 -19.08 8.79 21.55
CA ILE A 5 -18.63 8.40 22.88
C ILE A 5 -17.32 9.13 23.20
N THR A 6 -17.22 9.68 24.41
CA THR A 6 -16.01 10.37 24.90
C THR A 6 -15.65 9.85 26.28
N ASN A 7 -14.37 9.92 26.66
CA ASN A 7 -13.86 9.45 27.95
C ASN A 7 -13.11 10.54 28.75
N ALA A 8 -13.39 11.82 28.49
CA ALA A 8 -12.66 12.95 29.08
C ALA A 8 -12.68 12.99 30.63
N SER A 9 -13.64 12.32 31.27
CA SER A 9 -13.78 12.21 32.74
C SER A 9 -13.40 10.84 33.32
N GLY A 10 -12.80 9.95 32.52
CA GLY A 10 -12.48 8.56 32.91
C GLY A 10 -13.63 7.56 32.73
N ASP A 11 -14.86 8.05 32.55
CA ASP A 11 -16.04 7.24 32.23
C ASP A 11 -16.54 7.52 30.81
N TRP A 12 -17.11 6.51 30.16
CA TRP A 12 -17.71 6.65 28.84
C TRP A 12 -19.01 7.46 28.91
N VAL A 13 -19.02 8.61 28.24
CA VAL A 13 -20.22 9.42 28.06
C VAL A 13 -20.76 9.24 26.64
N THR A 14 -21.98 8.71 26.53
CA THR A 14 -22.71 8.58 25.26
C THR A 14 -23.63 9.78 25.06
N LYS A 15 -23.57 10.42 23.90
CA LYS A 15 -24.44 11.56 23.56
C LYS A 15 -25.10 11.35 22.21
N ASP A 16 -26.40 11.59 22.16
CA ASP A 16 -27.15 11.72 20.91
C ASP A 16 -26.92 13.12 20.34
N ILE A 17 -26.62 13.21 19.05
CA ILE A 17 -26.47 14.50 18.37
C ILE A 17 -27.86 15.05 18.02
N ALA A 18 -28.49 15.72 18.99
CA ALA A 18 -29.90 16.13 18.96
C ALA A 18 -30.06 17.63 18.67
N PRO A 19 -29.79 18.04 17.43
CA PRO A 19 -30.96 18.38 16.62
C PRO A 19 -31.08 17.55 15.34
N LEU A 20 -30.13 16.65 15.06
CA LEU A 20 -30.07 15.93 13.79
C LEU A 20 -31.27 15.00 13.58
N LYS A 21 -31.92 14.48 14.62
CA LYS A 21 -33.10 13.60 14.44
C LYS A 21 -34.22 14.26 13.61
N ASN A 22 -34.38 15.59 13.69
CA ASN A 22 -35.42 16.32 12.95
C ASN A 22 -34.90 16.92 11.62
N GLN A 23 -33.59 16.89 11.37
CA GLN A 23 -32.94 17.39 10.14
C GLN A 23 -32.45 16.27 9.22
N LEU A 24 -32.29 15.06 9.75
CA LEU A 24 -32.27 13.84 8.96
C LEU A 24 -33.66 13.75 8.32
N LEU A 25 -33.70 13.56 7.00
CA LEU A 25 -34.96 13.41 6.28
C LEU A 25 -35.73 12.28 6.95
N SER A 26 -37.01 12.51 7.30
CA SER A 26 -37.83 11.59 8.10
C SER A 26 -38.15 10.24 7.42
N THR A 27 -37.43 9.94 6.33
CA THR A 27 -37.52 8.77 5.47
C THR A 27 -36.13 8.20 5.14
N LYS A 28 -35.08 8.55 5.90
CA LYS A 28 -33.69 8.12 5.68
C LYS A 28 -33.08 7.49 6.95
N SER A 29 -32.37 6.38 6.77
CA SER A 29 -31.64 5.63 7.80
C SER A 29 -30.14 5.85 7.72
N VAL A 30 -29.50 6.17 8.84
CA VAL A 30 -28.03 6.24 8.92
C VAL A 30 -27.48 4.82 8.94
N ARG A 31 -26.61 4.50 7.98
CA ARG A 31 -25.94 3.18 7.89
C ARG A 31 -24.56 3.20 8.57
N ALA A 32 -23.97 2.01 8.71
CA ALA A 32 -22.85 1.71 9.60
C ALA A 32 -21.53 2.39 9.26
N ASP A 33 -21.38 2.96 8.06
CA ASP A 33 -20.13 3.58 7.62
C ASP A 33 -20.04 4.99 8.19
N THR A 34 -19.15 5.14 9.16
CA THR A 34 -18.87 6.41 9.84
C THR A 34 -17.38 6.60 9.94
N ALA A 35 -16.93 7.84 9.80
CA ALA A 35 -15.57 8.25 10.04
C ALA A 35 -15.57 9.44 10.99
N ILE A 36 -14.62 9.47 11.92
CA ILE A 36 -14.50 10.54 12.92
C ILE A 36 -13.07 11.06 12.94
N ALA A 37 -12.93 12.37 13.07
CA ALA A 37 -11.68 13.03 13.35
C ALA A 37 -11.90 14.18 14.36
N VAL A 38 -10.83 14.57 15.03
CA VAL A 38 -10.82 15.70 15.97
C VAL A 38 -9.77 16.71 15.49
N ASP A 39 -10.17 17.97 15.32
CA ASP A 39 -9.27 19.03 14.87
C ASP A 39 -8.36 19.54 16.01
N SER A 40 -7.43 20.43 15.68
CA SER A 40 -6.50 21.02 16.65
C SER A 40 -7.17 21.90 17.73
N ASN A 41 -8.47 22.21 17.58
CA ASN A 41 -9.28 23.01 18.49
C ASN A 41 -10.29 22.15 19.29
N ASP A 42 -10.05 20.84 19.37
CA ASP A 42 -10.88 19.83 20.03
C ASP A 42 -12.32 19.76 19.47
N LYS A 43 -12.52 20.14 18.20
CA LYS A 43 -13.80 20.02 17.51
C LYS A 43 -13.89 18.66 16.84
N VAL A 44 -15.08 18.10 16.92
CA VAL A 44 -15.38 16.77 16.41
C VAL A 44 -15.96 16.91 15.01
N HIS A 45 -15.47 16.07 14.11
CA HIS A 45 -15.86 15.97 12.71
C HIS A 45 -16.31 14.54 12.44
N ILE A 46 -17.52 14.37 11.92
CA ILE A 46 -18.09 13.05 11.62
C ILE A 46 -18.58 13.05 10.18
N ALA A 47 -18.05 12.16 9.35
CA ALA A 47 -18.66 11.80 8.08
C ALA A 47 -19.43 10.49 8.22
N PHE A 48 -20.51 10.36 7.47
CA PHE A 48 -21.34 9.16 7.51
C PHE A 48 -22.16 9.00 6.24
N PHE A 49 -22.46 7.74 5.92
CA PHE A 49 -23.41 7.39 4.88
C PHE A 49 -24.86 7.47 5.40
N GLU A 50 -25.70 8.25 4.72
CA GLU A 50 -27.13 8.33 4.99
C GLU A 50 -27.93 7.66 3.86
N ALA A 51 -28.46 6.47 4.13
CA ALA A 51 -29.26 5.71 3.18
C ALA A 51 -30.74 6.10 3.25
N SER A 52 -31.48 5.91 2.16
CA SER A 52 -32.95 5.89 2.17
C SER A 52 -33.54 4.72 2.98
N GLU A 53 -34.75 4.88 3.54
CA GLU A 53 -35.43 3.84 4.35
C GLU A 53 -35.90 2.63 3.54
N ASN A 54 -36.19 2.81 2.24
CA ASN A 54 -36.52 1.70 1.36
C ASN A 54 -35.20 1.11 0.86
N ILE A 55 -34.81 -0.01 1.44
CA ILE A 55 -33.60 -0.75 1.03
C ILE A 55 -33.95 -1.51 -0.26
N THR A 56 -34.11 -0.80 -1.35
CA THR A 56 -33.88 -1.37 -2.68
C THR A 56 -32.58 -0.77 -3.21
N ASP A 57 -31.83 -1.51 -4.03
CA ASP A 57 -30.60 -0.97 -4.64
C ASP A 57 -30.85 0.26 -5.53
N ALA A 58 -32.12 0.62 -5.77
CA ALA A 58 -32.55 1.79 -6.55
C ALA A 58 -32.76 3.07 -5.72
N ASP A 59 -32.78 3.00 -4.39
CA ASP A 59 -33.02 4.18 -3.56
C ASP A 59 -31.66 4.78 -3.11
N GLY A 60 -31.48 6.08 -3.41
CA GLY A 60 -30.21 6.81 -3.24
C GLY A 60 -29.69 6.91 -1.80
N GLY A 61 -28.50 7.49 -1.65
CA GLY A 61 -27.86 7.71 -0.36
C GLY A 61 -26.76 8.76 -0.45
N ASP A 62 -26.60 9.53 0.63
CA ASP A 62 -25.80 10.74 0.63
C ASP A 62 -24.56 10.57 1.51
N LEU A 63 -23.46 11.23 1.12
CA LEU A 63 -22.35 11.49 2.02
C LEU A 63 -22.71 12.72 2.87
N ARG A 64 -22.85 12.51 4.18
CA ARG A 64 -23.21 13.55 5.14
C ARG A 64 -22.05 13.84 6.08
N TYR A 65 -22.04 15.06 6.60
CA TYR A 65 -21.03 15.55 7.52
C TYR A 65 -21.67 16.31 8.68
N ALA A 66 -21.22 16.03 9.90
CA ALA A 66 -21.63 16.71 11.11
C ALA A 66 -20.41 17.21 11.90
N THR A 67 -20.51 18.41 12.47
CA THR A 67 -19.45 18.97 13.33
C THR A 67 -20.00 19.86 14.42
N ASN A 68 -19.26 20.02 15.52
CA ASN A 68 -19.54 20.99 16.58
C ASN A 68 -18.62 22.23 16.54
N ALA A 69 -17.95 22.48 15.42
CA ALA A 69 -16.93 23.53 15.30
C ALA A 69 -17.44 24.94 15.63
N SER A 70 -18.69 25.27 15.32
CA SER A 70 -19.32 26.56 15.63
C SER A 70 -19.84 26.68 17.07
N GLY A 71 -19.66 25.64 17.90
CA GLY A 71 -20.19 25.55 19.26
C GLY A 71 -21.55 24.86 19.36
N VAL A 72 -22.22 24.60 18.24
CA VAL A 72 -23.40 23.74 18.13
C VAL A 72 -23.17 22.69 17.06
N TRP A 73 -23.92 21.59 17.12
CA TRP A 73 -23.85 20.57 16.07
C TRP A 73 -24.54 21.06 14.80
N GLU A 74 -23.79 21.08 13.71
CA GLU A 74 -24.22 21.43 12.36
C GLU A 74 -24.17 20.22 11.45
N LEU A 75 -24.98 20.26 10.39
CA LEU A 75 -25.09 19.19 9.41
C LEU A 75 -24.95 19.72 7.99
N THR A 76 -24.19 19.02 7.16
CA THR A 76 -23.98 19.35 5.76
C THR A 76 -24.13 18.09 4.91
N THR A 77 -24.74 18.25 3.74
CA THR A 77 -24.68 17.24 2.68
C THR A 77 -23.47 17.57 1.82
N ILE A 78 -22.50 16.65 1.76
CA ILE A 78 -21.28 16.84 0.96
C ILE A 78 -21.56 16.42 -0.48
N ASP A 79 -22.07 15.20 -0.66
CA ASP A 79 -22.39 14.61 -1.96
C ASP A 79 -23.77 13.94 -1.88
N ASN A 80 -24.61 14.19 -2.89
CA ASN A 80 -25.95 13.63 -3.03
C ASN A 80 -26.26 13.25 -4.48
N ASP A 81 -25.25 13.15 -5.34
CA ASP A 81 -25.40 12.73 -6.71
C ASP A 81 -25.29 11.21 -6.80
N GLY A 82 -26.45 10.54 -6.79
CA GLY A 82 -26.55 9.08 -6.78
C GLY A 82 -26.44 8.46 -5.38
N LYS A 83 -25.93 7.22 -5.32
CA LYS A 83 -25.68 6.47 -4.09
C LYS A 83 -24.21 6.54 -3.71
N VAL A 84 -23.91 7.51 -2.85
CA VAL A 84 -22.55 7.91 -2.48
C VAL A 84 -22.36 7.91 -0.97
N GLY A 85 -21.12 7.67 -0.53
CA GLY A 85 -20.72 7.84 0.86
C GLY A 85 -20.50 6.54 1.63
N GLU A 86 -20.80 5.38 1.04
CA GLU A 86 -20.48 4.07 1.63
C GLU A 86 -18.96 3.94 1.87
N TYR A 87 -18.58 3.19 2.91
CA TYR A 87 -17.19 2.96 3.30
C TYR A 87 -16.32 4.23 3.46
N CYS A 88 -16.93 5.32 3.92
CA CYS A 88 -16.21 6.58 4.08
C CYS A 88 -15.10 6.48 5.13
N SER A 89 -14.01 7.19 4.89
CA SER A 89 -12.90 7.38 5.83
C SER A 89 -12.53 8.87 5.87
N MET A 90 -11.98 9.34 6.99
CA MET A 90 -11.70 10.76 7.22
C MET A 90 -10.32 10.96 7.82
N ALA A 91 -9.62 11.98 7.35
CA ALA A 91 -8.39 12.51 7.92
C ALA A 91 -8.42 14.04 7.95
N ILE A 92 -7.62 14.64 8.82
CA ILE A 92 -7.46 16.10 8.96
C ILE A 92 -6.01 16.47 8.61
N ASP A 93 -5.83 17.53 7.82
CA ASP A 93 -4.49 18.08 7.49
C ASP A 93 -3.96 19.03 8.57
N SER A 94 -2.73 19.51 8.39
CA SER A 94 -2.07 20.40 9.36
C SER A 94 -2.76 21.77 9.53
N ARG A 95 -3.77 22.08 8.70
CA ARG A 95 -4.54 23.34 8.67
C ARG A 95 -6.00 23.12 9.05
N ASP A 96 -6.31 22.03 9.75
CA ASP A 96 -7.65 21.61 10.15
C ASP A 96 -8.62 21.46 8.95
N LYS A 97 -8.11 21.10 7.77
CA LYS A 97 -8.93 20.77 6.60
C LYS A 97 -9.21 19.28 6.54
N LEU A 98 -10.42 18.96 6.13
CA LEU A 98 -10.95 17.61 6.10
C LEU A 98 -10.70 16.99 4.73
N HIS A 99 -10.30 15.73 4.78
CA HIS A 99 -10.05 14.86 3.65
C HIS A 99 -10.90 13.61 3.83
N ILE A 100 -11.82 13.34 2.90
CA ILE A 100 -12.75 12.22 2.99
C ILE A 100 -12.63 11.38 1.73
N SER A 101 -12.31 10.09 1.87
CA SER A 101 -12.48 9.09 0.81
C SER A 101 -13.80 8.37 1.00
N TYR A 102 -14.47 8.01 -0.09
CA TYR A 102 -15.75 7.30 -0.03
C TYR A 102 -16.05 6.58 -1.34
N TYR A 103 -16.93 5.58 -1.25
CA TYR A 103 -17.40 4.80 -2.38
C TYR A 103 -18.62 5.45 -3.03
N ASP A 104 -18.56 5.58 -4.35
CA ASP A 104 -19.71 5.86 -5.21
C ASP A 104 -20.24 4.53 -5.73
N LYS A 105 -21.36 4.06 -5.17
CA LYS A 105 -21.90 2.74 -5.47
C LYS A 105 -22.51 2.67 -6.87
N ASP A 106 -23.11 3.77 -7.34
CA ASP A 106 -23.78 3.79 -8.65
C ASP A 106 -22.75 3.72 -9.77
N ASN A 107 -21.63 4.42 -9.62
CA ASN A 107 -20.53 4.40 -10.60
C ASN A 107 -19.48 3.32 -10.31
N SER A 108 -19.49 2.75 -9.11
CA SER A 108 -18.46 1.81 -8.63
C SER A 108 -17.05 2.41 -8.61
N ASP A 109 -16.96 3.65 -8.14
CA ASP A 109 -15.75 4.47 -8.17
C ASP A 109 -15.27 4.87 -6.77
N LEU A 110 -13.98 5.15 -6.65
CA LEU A 110 -13.42 5.83 -5.48
C LEU A 110 -13.55 7.34 -5.66
N LYS A 111 -14.24 8.01 -4.75
CA LYS A 111 -14.34 9.48 -4.70
C LYS A 111 -13.62 10.06 -3.49
N TYR A 112 -13.27 11.32 -3.64
CA TYR A 112 -12.60 12.12 -2.63
C TYR A 112 -13.28 13.49 -2.50
N ALA A 113 -13.55 13.89 -1.27
CA ALA A 113 -14.08 15.21 -0.93
C ALA A 113 -13.13 15.93 0.03
N SER A 114 -12.94 17.24 -0.16
CA SER A 114 -12.19 18.06 0.79
C SER A 114 -12.72 19.48 0.89
N ASN A 115 -12.48 20.13 2.03
CA ASN A 115 -12.85 21.53 2.28
C ASN A 115 -11.63 22.48 2.29
N VAL A 116 -10.52 22.07 1.68
CA VAL A 116 -9.24 22.82 1.66
C VAL A 116 -9.40 24.24 1.08
N SER A 117 -10.25 24.39 0.07
CA SER A 117 -10.55 25.69 -0.57
C SER A 117 -11.55 26.57 0.19
N GLY A 118 -12.05 26.10 1.35
CA GLY A 118 -13.09 26.77 2.13
C GLY A 118 -14.52 26.30 1.82
N THR A 119 -14.71 25.54 0.74
CA THR A 119 -15.96 24.83 0.41
C THR A 119 -15.66 23.38 0.10
N TRP A 120 -16.65 22.50 0.21
CA TRP A 120 -16.51 21.12 -0.22
C TRP A 120 -16.27 21.05 -1.74
N VAL A 121 -15.21 20.36 -2.13
CA VAL A 121 -14.86 20.04 -3.52
C VAL A 121 -14.74 18.53 -3.61
N ILE A 122 -15.42 17.96 -4.62
CA ILE A 122 -15.47 16.52 -4.90
C ILE A 122 -14.67 16.23 -6.16
N SER A 123 -13.93 15.12 -6.16
CA SER A 123 -13.25 14.58 -7.34
C SER A 123 -13.30 13.05 -7.34
N THR A 124 -13.44 12.45 -8.52
CA THR A 124 -13.20 11.02 -8.71
C THR A 124 -11.69 10.73 -8.71
N VAL A 125 -11.27 9.76 -7.90
CA VAL A 125 -9.86 9.34 -7.74
C VAL A 125 -9.53 8.18 -8.67
N ASP A 126 -10.41 7.19 -8.72
CA ASP A 126 -10.29 5.99 -9.56
C ASP A 126 -11.66 5.73 -10.20
N MET A 127 -11.68 5.67 -11.54
CA MET A 127 -12.89 5.62 -12.38
C MET A 127 -13.07 4.29 -13.13
N GLU A 128 -12.37 3.24 -12.70
CA GLU A 128 -12.40 1.93 -13.37
C GLU A 128 -13.71 1.15 -13.14
N GLY A 129 -14.70 1.70 -12.40
CA GLY A 129 -16.04 1.11 -12.27
C GLY A 129 -16.10 -0.21 -11.49
N SER A 130 -15.11 -0.46 -10.64
CA SER A 130 -15.02 -1.63 -9.76
C SER A 130 -14.19 -1.38 -8.50
N SER A 131 -14.08 -0.12 -8.09
CA SER A 131 -13.08 0.37 -7.15
C SER A 131 -13.71 1.18 -6.01
N GLY A 132 -13.03 1.22 -4.85
CA GLY A 132 -13.22 2.29 -3.86
C GLY A 132 -13.95 1.89 -2.58
N SER A 133 -14.48 0.68 -2.50
CA SER A 133 -15.06 0.18 -1.24
C SER A 133 -13.99 -0.10 -0.18
N HIS A 134 -14.41 -0.16 1.10
CA HIS A 134 -13.54 -0.38 2.26
C HIS A 134 -12.33 0.56 2.33
N SER A 135 -12.50 1.84 1.96
CA SER A 135 -11.38 2.79 1.89
C SER A 135 -10.83 3.16 3.28
N ALA A 136 -9.52 3.44 3.34
CA ALA A 136 -8.86 4.07 4.49
C ALA A 136 -7.96 5.19 4.01
N ILE A 137 -8.05 6.36 4.66
CA ILE A 137 -7.31 7.57 4.28
C ILE A 137 -6.37 8.04 5.41
N ALA A 138 -5.22 8.56 5.02
CA ALA A 138 -4.35 9.36 5.89
C ALA A 138 -3.78 10.56 5.13
N VAL A 139 -3.28 11.53 5.88
CA VAL A 139 -2.64 12.73 5.35
C VAL A 139 -1.20 12.80 5.88
N ASP A 140 -0.25 13.02 4.98
CA ASP A 140 1.18 13.12 5.31
C ASP A 140 1.57 14.49 5.90
N SER A 141 2.81 14.61 6.36
CA SER A 141 3.35 15.85 6.95
C SER A 141 3.38 17.06 6.00
N ARG A 142 3.12 16.84 4.70
CA ARG A 142 3.07 17.84 3.62
C ARG A 142 1.64 18.05 3.11
N ASP A 143 0.63 17.67 3.89
CA ASP A 143 -0.80 17.72 3.56
C ASP A 143 -1.17 16.92 2.29
N LYS A 144 -0.41 15.87 1.94
CA LYS A 144 -0.74 14.98 0.82
C LYS A 144 -1.53 13.79 1.29
N VAL A 145 -2.41 13.32 0.42
CA VAL A 145 -3.42 12.32 0.72
C VAL A 145 -2.93 10.94 0.29
N HIS A 146 -3.19 9.96 1.13
CA HIS A 146 -2.86 8.55 0.96
C HIS A 146 -4.13 7.74 1.20
N ILE A 147 -4.59 6.97 0.21
CA ILE A 147 -5.82 6.17 0.30
C ILE A 147 -5.49 4.73 -0.05
N SER A 148 -5.84 3.80 0.82
CA SER A 148 -5.92 2.36 0.47
C SER A 148 -7.38 1.99 0.29
N TYR A 149 -7.66 1.07 -0.64
CA TYR A 149 -9.03 0.68 -0.93
C TYR A 149 -9.11 -0.70 -1.57
N TYR A 150 -10.27 -1.32 -1.42
CA TYR A 150 -10.61 -2.58 -2.05
C TYR A 150 -11.14 -2.31 -3.46
N ASP A 151 -10.47 -2.89 -4.43
CA ASP A 151 -10.98 -3.06 -5.79
C ASP A 151 -11.61 -4.44 -5.88
N PHE A 152 -12.86 -4.53 -6.35
CA PHE A 152 -13.60 -5.79 -6.43
C PHE A 152 -13.63 -6.42 -7.84
N SER A 153 -12.86 -5.89 -8.79
CA SER A 153 -12.60 -6.55 -10.07
C SER A 153 -11.77 -7.82 -9.88
N ASP A 154 -11.88 -8.77 -10.83
CA ASP A 154 -11.00 -9.93 -11.07
C ASP A 154 -10.16 -10.41 -9.85
N ASN A 155 -10.86 -10.91 -8.82
CA ASN A 155 -10.36 -11.50 -7.56
C ASN A 155 -10.16 -10.56 -6.37
N GLY A 156 -10.62 -9.32 -6.43
CA GLY A 156 -10.75 -8.48 -5.26
C GLY A 156 -9.39 -8.06 -4.69
N LEU A 157 -8.74 -7.03 -5.22
CA LEU A 157 -7.36 -6.70 -4.93
C LEU A 157 -7.21 -5.45 -4.03
N LEU A 158 -6.01 -5.25 -3.49
CA LEU A 158 -5.67 -4.04 -2.73
C LEU A 158 -5.05 -3.00 -3.66
N LYS A 159 -5.68 -1.84 -3.76
CA LYS A 159 -5.16 -0.65 -4.45
C LYS A 159 -4.78 0.45 -3.46
N TYR A 160 -3.93 1.34 -3.94
CA TYR A 160 -3.50 2.54 -3.25
C TYR A 160 -3.50 3.74 -4.19
N ALA A 161 -3.96 4.88 -3.71
CA ALA A 161 -3.95 6.15 -4.41
C ALA A 161 -3.26 7.25 -3.58
N THR A 162 -2.53 8.14 -4.25
CA THR A 162 -1.93 9.32 -3.61
C THR A 162 -1.87 10.53 -4.54
N ASN A 163 -1.89 11.73 -3.97
CA ASN A 163 -1.74 12.99 -4.71
C ASN A 163 -0.39 13.71 -4.45
N THR A 164 0.61 12.98 -3.96
CA THR A 164 1.94 13.52 -3.59
C THR A 164 2.64 14.26 -4.74
N THR A 165 2.40 13.85 -6.00
CA THR A 165 2.97 14.48 -7.21
C THR A 165 2.14 15.66 -7.74
N GLY A 166 1.02 15.99 -7.09
CA GLY A 166 0.08 17.04 -7.53
C GLY A 166 -1.10 16.53 -8.37
N ALA A 167 -1.06 15.28 -8.84
CA ALA A 167 -2.17 14.57 -9.45
C ALA A 167 -2.38 13.22 -8.75
N TRP A 168 -3.57 12.64 -8.85
CA TRP A 168 -3.84 11.30 -8.35
C TRP A 168 -3.00 10.27 -9.11
N VAL A 169 -2.25 9.47 -8.37
CA VAL A 169 -1.52 8.30 -8.86
C VAL A 169 -2.11 7.09 -8.16
N VAL A 170 -2.57 6.12 -8.95
CA VAL A 170 -3.14 4.85 -8.49
C VAL A 170 -2.17 3.72 -8.79
N THR A 171 -1.97 2.82 -7.82
CA THR A 171 -1.10 1.64 -7.95
C THR A 171 -1.72 0.42 -7.29
N TRP A 172 -1.45 -0.76 -7.84
CA TRP A 172 -1.72 -2.03 -7.17
C TRP A 172 -0.72 -2.27 -6.03
N VAL A 173 -1.21 -2.68 -4.87
CA VAL A 173 -0.38 -3.02 -3.70
C VAL A 173 -0.20 -4.52 -3.58
N ASP A 174 -1.28 -5.27 -3.69
CA ASP A 174 -1.29 -6.73 -3.59
C ASP A 174 -2.16 -7.33 -4.69
N THR A 175 -1.51 -8.04 -5.60
CA THR A 175 -2.11 -8.70 -6.77
C THR A 175 -2.01 -10.23 -6.65
N ASP A 176 -1.96 -10.78 -5.44
CA ASP A 176 -1.82 -12.22 -5.25
C ASP A 176 -3.12 -12.96 -5.63
N TYR A 177 -3.15 -13.47 -6.86
CA TYR A 177 -4.29 -14.21 -7.41
C TYR A 177 -4.51 -15.61 -6.80
N SER A 178 -3.65 -16.06 -5.87
CA SER A 178 -3.94 -17.26 -5.08
C SER A 178 -5.05 -17.04 -4.03
N PHE A 179 -5.51 -15.79 -3.90
CA PHE A 179 -6.62 -15.37 -3.07
C PHE A 179 -7.87 -15.12 -3.92
N SER A 180 -9.06 -15.40 -3.36
CA SER A 180 -10.34 -15.00 -3.96
C SER A 180 -10.73 -13.56 -3.61
N SER A 181 -10.05 -12.96 -2.62
CA SER A 181 -10.11 -11.56 -2.22
C SER A 181 -8.87 -11.26 -1.36
N THR A 182 -8.15 -10.16 -1.59
CA THR A 182 -6.91 -9.81 -0.88
C THR A 182 -6.82 -8.32 -0.48
N GLY A 183 -7.91 -7.55 -0.51
CA GLY A 183 -7.86 -6.11 -0.20
C GLY A 183 -8.97 -5.56 0.69
N ARG A 184 -9.77 -6.42 1.33
CA ARG A 184 -10.95 -5.98 2.09
C ARG A 184 -10.59 -5.43 3.48
N ASN A 185 -11.43 -4.54 3.97
CA ASN A 185 -11.33 -3.86 5.28
C ASN A 185 -9.92 -3.34 5.56
N THR A 186 -9.37 -2.58 4.61
CA THR A 186 -8.04 -2.01 4.78
C THR A 186 -8.02 -0.93 5.87
N SER A 187 -6.89 -0.81 6.54
CA SER A 187 -6.55 0.25 7.49
C SER A 187 -5.17 0.78 7.12
N LEU A 188 -5.01 2.10 7.18
CA LEU A 188 -3.81 2.79 6.72
C LEU A 188 -3.28 3.71 7.82
N ALA A 189 -1.98 3.65 8.04
CA ALA A 189 -1.26 4.56 8.91
C ALA A 189 0.02 5.04 8.22
N LEU A 190 0.47 6.24 8.57
CA LEU A 190 1.76 6.78 8.15
C LEU A 190 2.73 6.73 9.33
N ASP A 191 3.99 6.40 9.07
CA ASP A 191 5.04 6.55 10.07
C ASP A 191 5.58 7.99 10.12
N THR A 192 6.52 8.25 11.03
CA THR A 192 7.13 9.59 11.20
C THR A 192 7.91 10.10 9.99
N SER A 193 8.13 9.25 8.99
CA SER A 193 8.81 9.56 7.74
C SER A 193 7.83 9.60 6.55
N ASP A 194 6.52 9.68 6.83
CA ASP A 194 5.42 9.65 5.85
C ASP A 194 5.36 8.35 5.01
N ARG A 195 5.94 7.25 5.50
CA ARG A 195 5.85 5.96 4.81
C ARG A 195 4.54 5.28 5.15
N VAL A 196 3.96 4.62 4.16
CA VAL A 196 2.62 4.05 4.22
C VAL A 196 2.69 2.65 4.78
N HIS A 197 1.83 2.37 5.76
CA HIS A 197 1.61 1.07 6.38
C HIS A 197 0.14 0.69 6.21
N ILE A 198 -0.12 -0.48 5.65
CA ILE A 198 -1.47 -0.95 5.33
C ILE A 198 -1.70 -2.32 5.95
N ALA A 199 -2.74 -2.44 6.78
CA ALA A 199 -3.23 -3.72 7.30
C ALA A 199 -4.56 -4.05 6.62
N TYR A 200 -4.73 -5.30 6.21
CA TYR A 200 -5.90 -5.76 5.45
C TYR A 200 -6.10 -7.26 5.67
N TYR A 201 -7.16 -7.85 5.13
CA TYR A 201 -7.28 -9.30 5.09
C TYR A 201 -7.43 -9.84 3.67
N GLY A 202 -7.00 -11.10 3.51
CA GLY A 202 -7.24 -11.88 2.31
C GLY A 202 -7.91 -13.20 2.62
N MET A 203 -8.67 -13.71 1.66
CA MET A 203 -9.31 -15.02 1.63
C MET A 203 -8.54 -15.91 0.64
N PRO A 204 -7.65 -16.81 1.11
CA PRO A 204 -7.01 -17.78 0.23
C PRO A 204 -8.07 -18.64 -0.48
N GLN A 205 -7.86 -18.95 -1.76
CA GLN A 205 -8.81 -19.76 -2.51
C GLN A 205 -9.05 -21.12 -1.84
N GLY A 206 -10.33 -21.47 -1.62
CA GLY A 206 -10.72 -22.75 -1.04
C GLY A 206 -10.48 -22.93 0.46
N SER A 207 -9.93 -21.94 1.16
CA SER A 207 -9.55 -22.06 2.58
C SER A 207 -10.71 -21.84 3.57
N GLY A 208 -11.75 -21.09 3.17
CA GLY A 208 -12.86 -20.72 4.06
C GLY A 208 -12.49 -19.79 5.23
N GLU A 209 -11.21 -19.49 5.41
CA GLU A 209 -10.66 -18.70 6.52
C GLU A 209 -9.92 -17.47 6.00
N ALA A 210 -10.17 -16.31 6.60
CA ALA A 210 -9.43 -15.09 6.28
C ALA A 210 -8.06 -15.10 6.97
N ILE A 211 -7.05 -14.55 6.31
CA ILE A 211 -5.75 -14.23 6.92
C ILE A 211 -5.55 -12.72 6.95
N VAL A 212 -4.96 -12.23 8.04
CA VAL A 212 -4.51 -10.82 8.13
C VAL A 212 -3.21 -10.68 7.36
N LYS A 213 -3.12 -9.65 6.52
CA LYS A 213 -1.96 -9.30 5.71
C LYS A 213 -1.53 -7.86 6.03
N TYR A 214 -0.28 -7.58 5.71
CA TYR A 214 0.36 -6.30 5.97
C TYR A 214 1.25 -5.93 4.81
N ALA A 215 1.09 -4.71 4.30
CA ALA A 215 1.88 -4.14 3.23
C ALA A 215 2.44 -2.79 3.69
N ASN A 216 3.61 -2.44 3.17
CA ASN A 216 4.21 -1.13 3.38
C ASN A 216 5.15 -0.80 2.21
N ASN A 217 5.47 0.48 2.08
CA ASN A 217 6.52 0.96 1.17
C ASN A 217 7.82 1.29 1.92
N VAL A 218 8.04 0.68 3.08
CA VAL A 218 9.29 0.81 3.83
C VAL A 218 10.33 -0.12 3.21
N PRO A 219 11.51 0.40 2.83
CA PRO A 219 12.59 -0.46 2.40
C PRO A 219 12.89 -1.55 3.42
N PRO A 220 12.96 -2.82 3.03
CA PRO A 220 13.25 -3.91 3.96
C PRO A 220 14.61 -3.67 4.60
N VAL A 221 14.70 -3.61 5.94
CA VAL A 221 15.99 -3.47 6.62
C VAL A 221 16.69 -4.83 6.65
N PHE A 222 17.68 -5.03 5.78
CA PHE A 222 18.51 -6.23 5.83
C PHE A 222 19.67 -5.99 6.79
N ASN A 223 19.95 -6.97 7.67
CA ASN A 223 21.15 -6.92 8.52
C ASN A 223 22.41 -7.28 7.71
N ILE A 224 22.80 -6.38 6.81
CA ILE A 224 23.98 -6.49 5.96
C ILE A 224 25.30 -6.27 6.70
N SER A 225 25.26 -5.94 8.00
CA SER A 225 26.48 -5.83 8.80
C SER A 225 27.17 -7.19 8.97
N GLY A 226 28.49 -7.18 8.92
CA GLY A 226 29.32 -8.38 8.99
C GLY A 226 29.67 -8.96 7.62
N VAL A 227 30.29 -10.14 7.64
CA VAL A 227 30.68 -10.87 6.43
C VAL A 227 29.56 -11.84 6.07
N TRP A 228 29.12 -11.80 4.81
CA TRP A 228 28.15 -12.73 4.27
C TRP A 228 28.83 -13.73 3.36
N TYR A 229 28.39 -14.99 3.39
CA TYR A 229 28.90 -16.02 2.47
C TYR A 229 27.93 -16.16 1.30
N TYR A 230 28.48 -16.22 0.10
CA TYR A 230 27.71 -16.50 -1.11
C TYR A 230 28.07 -17.85 -1.69
N SER A 231 27.09 -18.48 -2.33
CA SER A 231 27.31 -19.62 -3.22
C SER A 231 26.56 -19.39 -4.53
N THR A 232 27.20 -19.66 -5.66
CA THR A 232 26.51 -19.76 -6.95
C THR A 232 26.30 -21.23 -7.27
N PHE A 233 25.11 -21.59 -7.75
CA PHE A 233 24.84 -22.96 -8.20
C PHE A 233 25.02 -23.07 -9.70
N ASN A 234 25.56 -24.19 -10.15
CA ASN A 234 25.56 -24.55 -11.55
C ASN A 234 24.15 -24.77 -12.10
N ASN A 235 23.80 -24.07 -13.19
CA ASN A 235 22.60 -24.37 -13.96
C ASN A 235 22.99 -25.11 -15.26
N ILE A 236 22.78 -26.43 -15.27
CA ILE A 236 23.09 -27.29 -16.42
C ILE A 236 21.84 -27.41 -17.28
N GLY A 237 21.63 -26.44 -18.18
CA GLY A 237 20.59 -26.46 -19.20
C GLY A 237 21.12 -26.04 -20.56
N TYR A 238 20.62 -26.68 -21.64
CA TYR A 238 20.87 -26.31 -23.04
C TYR A 238 22.34 -26.26 -23.50
N GLY A 239 23.10 -27.36 -23.30
CA GLY A 239 24.40 -27.55 -23.98
C GLY A 239 25.55 -26.67 -23.48
N CYS A 240 25.43 -26.05 -22.31
CA CYS A 240 26.51 -25.30 -21.68
C CYS A 240 27.52 -26.23 -20.98
N PRO A 241 28.83 -25.93 -21.01
CA PRO A 241 29.83 -26.65 -20.22
C PRO A 241 29.57 -26.43 -18.71
N ALA A 242 29.80 -27.47 -17.91
CA ALA A 242 29.71 -27.37 -16.46
C ALA A 242 30.81 -26.43 -15.92
N ASP A 243 30.43 -25.50 -15.06
CA ASP A 243 31.37 -24.70 -14.25
C ASP A 243 31.45 -25.31 -12.83
N ALA A 244 32.32 -24.83 -11.96
CA ALA A 244 32.28 -25.18 -10.54
C ALA A 244 31.46 -24.14 -9.76
N ASP A 245 30.76 -24.57 -8.70
CA ASP A 245 30.04 -23.66 -7.82
C ASP A 245 31.03 -22.63 -7.22
N GLU A 246 30.74 -21.33 -7.33
CA GLU A 246 31.61 -20.27 -6.80
C GLU A 246 31.20 -19.95 -5.37
N THR A 247 32.18 -19.77 -4.47
CA THR A 247 31.96 -19.30 -3.10
C THR A 247 32.83 -18.10 -2.76
N GLY A 248 32.39 -17.30 -1.80
CA GLY A 248 33.20 -16.23 -1.23
C GLY A 248 32.45 -15.32 -0.28
N THR A 249 33.02 -14.13 -0.04
CA THR A 249 32.50 -13.17 0.96
C THR A 249 31.89 -11.94 0.32
N PHE A 250 30.82 -11.41 0.93
CA PHE A 250 30.20 -10.12 0.61
C PHE A 250 30.28 -9.16 1.80
N THR A 251 30.60 -7.90 1.52
CA THR A 251 30.54 -6.77 2.46
C THR A 251 29.88 -5.57 1.78
N GLY A 252 28.99 -4.84 2.46
CA GLY A 252 28.27 -3.74 1.82
C GLY A 252 27.51 -2.81 2.75
N THR A 253 26.79 -1.88 2.16
CA THR A 253 25.90 -0.89 2.79
C THR A 253 24.55 -0.91 2.11
N GLN A 254 23.49 -0.53 2.83
CA GLN A 254 22.13 -0.43 2.31
C GLN A 254 21.70 1.03 2.38
N THR A 255 21.20 1.56 1.26
CA THR A 255 20.60 2.88 1.17
C THR A 255 19.20 2.74 0.56
N GLY A 256 18.17 2.88 1.39
CA GLY A 256 16.79 2.61 0.96
C GLY A 256 16.65 1.18 0.43
N ASN A 257 16.13 1.03 -0.79
CA ASN A 257 16.00 -0.27 -1.45
C ASN A 257 17.28 -0.77 -2.12
N VAL A 258 18.40 -0.05 -2.02
CA VAL A 258 19.64 -0.40 -2.70
C VAL A 258 20.62 -1.03 -1.71
N ILE A 259 21.08 -2.25 -1.99
CA ILE A 259 22.26 -2.82 -1.33
C ILE A 259 23.44 -2.67 -2.29
N SER A 260 24.53 -2.06 -1.82
CA SER A 260 25.77 -1.90 -2.57
C SER A 260 26.96 -2.43 -1.79
N GLY A 261 27.91 -3.09 -2.45
CA GLY A 261 29.03 -3.71 -1.74
C GLY A 261 30.09 -4.34 -2.63
N ARG A 262 31.02 -5.05 -1.99
CA ARG A 262 32.13 -5.79 -2.60
C ARG A 262 31.98 -7.28 -2.33
N MET A 263 32.03 -8.09 -3.40
CA MET A 263 32.22 -9.54 -3.32
C MET A 263 33.67 -9.90 -3.57
N THR A 264 34.23 -10.81 -2.77
CA THR A 264 35.56 -11.40 -2.99
C THR A 264 35.41 -12.89 -3.19
N ALA A 265 35.87 -13.40 -4.34
CA ALA A 265 35.87 -14.83 -4.63
C ALA A 265 36.99 -15.54 -3.86
N GLU A 266 36.65 -16.63 -3.17
CA GLU A 266 37.61 -17.42 -2.38
C GLU A 266 38.23 -18.58 -3.18
N GLN A 267 37.62 -18.99 -4.30
CA GLN A 267 38.14 -20.07 -5.15
C GLN A 267 38.55 -19.59 -6.55
N TYR A 268 39.63 -20.19 -7.07
CA TYR A 268 40.10 -20.00 -8.44
C TYR A 268 39.30 -20.96 -9.35
N VAL A 269 38.38 -20.41 -10.14
CA VAL A 269 37.64 -21.14 -11.17
C VAL A 269 38.34 -20.90 -12.51
N GLY A 270 38.75 -21.99 -13.17
CA GLY A 270 39.44 -21.93 -14.45
C GLY A 270 38.66 -21.15 -15.52
N ALA A 271 39.39 -20.63 -16.52
CA ALA A 271 38.93 -19.69 -17.56
C ALA A 271 38.61 -18.26 -17.07
N GLY A 272 39.60 -17.60 -16.48
CA GLY A 272 39.70 -16.13 -16.47
C GLY A 272 39.32 -15.42 -15.16
N ARG A 273 39.11 -16.13 -14.06
CA ARG A 273 38.82 -15.49 -12.75
C ARG A 273 39.76 -16.01 -11.66
N ALA A 274 40.51 -15.08 -11.05
CA ALA A 274 41.44 -15.41 -9.97
C ALA A 274 40.77 -15.26 -8.60
N GLY A 275 41.03 -16.19 -7.68
CA GLY A 275 40.71 -16.00 -6.27
C GLY A 275 41.30 -14.67 -5.75
N GLY A 276 40.54 -13.94 -4.94
CA GLY A 276 40.90 -12.58 -4.49
C GLY A 276 40.43 -11.44 -5.40
N THR A 277 39.79 -11.73 -6.54
CA THR A 277 39.18 -10.69 -7.38
C THR A 277 37.98 -10.07 -6.67
N THR A 278 37.97 -8.74 -6.56
CA THR A 278 36.87 -7.97 -5.97
C THR A 278 35.90 -7.55 -7.07
N TYR A 279 34.61 -7.63 -6.78
CA TYR A 279 33.55 -7.17 -7.67
C TYR A 279 32.65 -6.18 -6.94
N ASN A 280 32.41 -5.01 -7.54
CA ASN A 280 31.38 -4.08 -7.05
C ASN A 280 30.01 -4.64 -7.40
N ILE A 281 29.04 -4.39 -6.53
CA ILE A 281 27.66 -4.84 -6.69
C ILE A 281 26.72 -3.76 -6.24
N SER A 282 25.63 -3.58 -6.97
CA SER A 282 24.48 -2.76 -6.58
C SER A 282 23.21 -3.50 -7.01
N SER A 283 22.25 -3.66 -6.11
CA SER A 283 20.93 -4.21 -6.44
C SER A 283 19.82 -3.39 -5.77
N THR A 284 18.72 -3.19 -6.50
CA THR A 284 17.57 -2.39 -6.09
C THR A 284 16.35 -3.29 -5.90
N PHE A 285 15.77 -3.30 -4.70
CA PHE A 285 14.49 -3.95 -4.43
C PHE A 285 13.32 -3.05 -4.86
N PRO A 286 12.22 -3.59 -5.40
CA PRO A 286 11.03 -2.79 -5.69
C PRO A 286 10.38 -2.27 -4.40
N GLU A 287 9.72 -1.11 -4.49
CA GLU A 287 9.12 -0.38 -3.36
C GLU A 287 7.98 -1.14 -2.65
N ASN A 288 7.47 -2.24 -3.21
CA ASN A 288 6.23 -2.91 -2.77
C ASN A 288 6.45 -4.17 -1.91
N GLY A 289 7.42 -4.18 -1.00
CA GLY A 289 7.48 -5.20 0.06
C GLY A 289 7.71 -6.67 -0.37
N GLY A 290 8.14 -6.94 -1.61
CA GLY A 290 8.72 -8.22 -1.99
C GLY A 290 7.78 -9.44 -2.00
N VAL A 291 6.51 -9.28 -2.36
CA VAL A 291 5.54 -10.41 -2.32
C VAL A 291 5.73 -11.42 -3.47
N THR A 292 6.55 -11.14 -4.48
CA THR A 292 6.84 -12.11 -5.55
C THR A 292 8.32 -12.09 -5.92
N LYS A 293 8.89 -13.31 -5.99
CA LYS A 293 10.22 -13.64 -6.55
C LYS A 293 10.62 -12.67 -7.68
N MET A 294 11.56 -11.76 -7.48
CA MET A 294 11.96 -10.82 -8.53
C MET A 294 13.41 -10.33 -8.48
N ASN A 295 13.88 -9.95 -9.68
CA ASN A 295 15.24 -9.72 -10.18
C ASN A 295 16.16 -8.86 -9.30
N VAL A 296 17.42 -9.29 -9.14
CA VAL A 296 18.43 -8.62 -8.29
C VAL A 296 19.63 -8.16 -9.15
N SER A 297 19.49 -7.38 -10.23
CA SER A 297 20.61 -7.13 -11.18
C SER A 297 21.90 -6.67 -10.48
N PHE A 298 23.04 -7.29 -10.79
CA PHE A 298 24.35 -6.90 -10.27
C PHE A 298 25.29 -6.53 -11.42
N ASP A 299 25.81 -5.30 -11.42
CA ASP A 299 26.87 -4.90 -12.35
C ASP A 299 28.24 -5.30 -11.77
N ILE A 300 28.91 -6.26 -12.40
CA ILE A 300 30.22 -6.78 -11.98
C ILE A 300 31.33 -6.11 -12.78
N TYR A 301 32.09 -5.22 -12.15
CA TYR A 301 33.28 -4.61 -12.74
C TYR A 301 34.53 -5.29 -12.18
N SER A 302 35.46 -5.73 -13.05
CA SER A 302 36.77 -6.21 -12.65
C SER A 302 37.83 -5.12 -12.78
N ASP A 303 38.74 -5.05 -11.81
CA ASP A 303 39.78 -4.02 -11.69
C ASP A 303 40.94 -4.23 -12.70
N SER A 304 41.03 -5.40 -13.34
CA SER A 304 42.22 -5.81 -14.10
C SER A 304 41.96 -6.44 -15.48
N SER A 305 40.72 -6.77 -15.86
CA SER A 305 40.44 -7.31 -17.21
C SER A 305 38.95 -7.41 -17.54
N GLY A 306 38.44 -6.41 -18.27
CA GLY A 306 37.13 -6.48 -18.94
C GLY A 306 35.92 -6.20 -18.06
N SER A 307 34.94 -5.53 -18.68
CA SER A 307 33.59 -5.29 -18.14
C SER A 307 32.63 -6.37 -18.61
N GLY A 308 31.78 -6.90 -17.72
CA GLY A 308 30.70 -7.81 -18.07
C GLY A 308 29.41 -7.44 -17.34
N LYS A 309 28.26 -7.73 -17.95
CA LYS A 309 26.94 -7.67 -17.30
C LYS A 309 26.54 -9.08 -16.87
N VAL A 310 26.01 -9.25 -15.66
CA VAL A 310 25.31 -10.47 -15.25
C VAL A 310 23.84 -10.11 -15.03
N SER A 311 22.97 -10.68 -15.85
CA SER A 311 21.52 -10.49 -15.76
C SER A 311 20.86 -11.80 -15.36
N TRP A 312 19.90 -11.76 -14.44
CA TRP A 312 18.91 -12.83 -14.23
C TRP A 312 17.70 -12.57 -15.13
N PHE A 313 17.10 -13.67 -15.57
CA PHE A 313 15.80 -13.69 -16.22
C PHE A 313 14.91 -14.70 -15.50
N TRP A 314 13.62 -14.39 -15.37
CA TRP A 314 12.57 -15.39 -15.21
C TRP A 314 11.71 -15.40 -16.48
N TRP A 315 11.38 -16.59 -16.97
CA TRP A 315 10.88 -16.85 -18.32
C TRP A 315 9.51 -16.20 -18.61
N HIS A 316 9.38 -15.61 -19.81
CA HIS A 316 8.11 -15.50 -20.56
C HIS A 316 8.08 -16.62 -21.63
N PRO A 317 6.93 -17.20 -22.00
CA PRO A 317 6.84 -18.42 -22.83
C PRO A 317 7.36 -18.33 -24.28
N THR A 318 8.05 -17.27 -24.70
CA THR A 318 8.39 -17.03 -26.12
C THR A 318 9.84 -16.65 -26.43
N GLY A 319 10.78 -16.88 -25.51
CA GLY A 319 12.20 -17.19 -25.81
C GLY A 319 13.16 -16.05 -26.20
N ILE A 320 14.31 -16.01 -25.51
CA ILE A 320 15.64 -15.57 -25.99
C ILE A 320 16.70 -16.41 -25.24
N ILE A 321 17.75 -16.88 -25.93
CA ILE A 321 18.88 -17.65 -25.38
C ILE A 321 20.15 -16.79 -25.45
N SER A 322 20.81 -16.56 -24.31
CA SER A 322 22.22 -16.13 -24.26
C SER A 322 23.00 -16.99 -23.27
N CYS A 323 24.09 -17.61 -23.71
CA CYS A 323 24.97 -18.36 -22.82
C CYS A 323 25.83 -17.40 -22.00
N SER A 324 25.48 -17.20 -20.74
CA SER A 324 26.38 -16.68 -19.71
C SER A 324 26.32 -17.62 -18.52
N GLY A 325 27.47 -18.15 -18.08
CA GLY A 325 27.51 -18.93 -16.84
C GLY A 325 27.08 -18.05 -15.68
N LYS A 326 26.02 -18.47 -14.97
CA LYS A 326 25.69 -18.17 -13.56
C LYS A 326 24.27 -18.64 -13.26
N GLY A 327 24.14 -19.67 -12.42
CA GLY A 327 22.85 -20.02 -11.81
C GLY A 327 22.52 -19.12 -10.62
N ASP A 328 21.53 -19.56 -9.84
CA ASP A 328 21.03 -18.84 -8.66
C ASP A 328 22.16 -18.55 -7.67
N VAL A 329 22.21 -17.32 -7.15
CA VAL A 329 23.12 -16.90 -6.08
C VAL A 329 22.35 -16.97 -4.77
N SER A 330 22.85 -17.74 -3.81
CA SER A 330 22.36 -17.74 -2.43
C SER A 330 23.31 -16.91 -1.55
N LEU A 331 22.74 -16.02 -0.73
CA LEU A 331 23.46 -15.31 0.32
C LEU A 331 23.03 -15.87 1.67
N THR A 332 23.98 -16.41 2.43
CA THR A 332 23.73 -16.94 3.77
C THR A 332 24.62 -16.23 4.78
N LYS A 333 23.99 -15.66 5.82
CA LYS A 333 24.71 -15.19 7.00
C LYS A 333 24.98 -16.39 7.89
N VAL A 334 26.24 -16.78 8.01
CA VAL A 334 26.65 -17.76 9.02
C VAL A 334 26.69 -17.01 10.35
N SER A 335 25.78 -17.34 11.26
CA SER A 335 25.86 -16.83 12.63
C SER A 335 27.17 -17.31 13.25
N GLN A 336 27.98 -16.38 13.77
CA GLN A 336 28.98 -16.74 14.77
C GLN A 336 28.29 -17.11 16.09
#